data_AF-A0AAU0PW63-F1
#
_entry.id   AF-A0AAU0PW63-F1
#
_cell.length_a   1.000
_cell.length_b   1.000
_cell.length_c   1.000
_cell.angle_alpha   90.00
_cell.angle_beta   90.00
_cell.angle_gamma   90.00
#
_symmetry.space_group_name_H-M   'P 1'
#
loop_
_entity.id
_entity.type
_entity.pdbx_description
1 polymer ?
#
loop_
_entity_poly.entity_id
_entity_poly.type
_entity_poly.pdbx_seq_one_letter_code
_entity_poly.pdbx_strand_id
1 'polypeptide(L)'
;MTSSPTDKDGVPALTSPHSDVRVWRLISLSTILTVIALCLIIIFHWLGFGLVLACAVVAIVIARTSTFSAEQEQVRQSIELSAADITAVLDQWEAFQNGTSAEAVTDRSTHSVLLDESHQENPIISRFHKARVSSELFIDDLEGVVTHARTIHMLEHILSATDEMARELQEAWVEARQYASQVDSPVVRLPENQKRTSPSTYGWTPGASSYRSSFPRNAGA
;
A
#
# COMPACT_ATOMS: atom_id res chain seq x y z
N MET A 1 55.07 54.14 -100.62
CA MET A 1 55.84 55.12 -99.84
C MET A 1 55.53 54.92 -98.36
N THR A 2 56.58 54.62 -97.58
CA THR A 2 56.83 54.98 -96.17
C THR A 2 55.75 54.77 -95.08
N SER A 3 56.08 53.97 -94.05
CA SER A 3 56.38 54.48 -92.69
C SER A 3 56.78 53.37 -91.69
N SER A 4 57.75 53.69 -90.83
CA SER A 4 58.27 52.94 -89.67
C SER A 4 57.30 53.07 -88.47
N PRO A 5 57.32 52.23 -87.40
CA PRO A 5 58.41 52.26 -86.40
C PRO A 5 58.84 50.89 -85.80
N THR A 6 60.02 50.93 -85.17
CA THR A 6 60.60 50.10 -84.09
C THR A 6 59.71 49.13 -83.33
N ASP A 7 60.27 48.00 -82.87
CA ASP A 7 60.33 47.57 -81.44
C ASP A 7 60.35 46.03 -81.27
N LYS A 8 61.39 45.56 -80.57
CA LYS A 8 61.61 44.28 -79.85
C LYS A 8 61.76 42.99 -80.65
N ASP A 9 62.93 42.39 -80.46
CA ASP A 9 63.27 41.00 -80.72
C ASP A 9 62.24 40.04 -80.09
N GLY A 10 61.22 39.70 -80.85
CA GLY A 10 60.17 38.75 -80.49
C GLY A 10 60.58 37.33 -80.82
N VAL A 11 61.42 36.71 -79.99
CA VAL A 11 61.59 35.26 -79.98
C VAL A 11 60.42 34.66 -79.19
N PRO A 12 59.49 33.91 -79.80
CA PRO A 12 58.46 33.23 -79.03
C PRO A 12 59.13 32.15 -78.18
N ALA A 13 59.07 32.32 -76.85
CA ALA A 13 59.56 31.36 -75.88
C ALA A 13 58.86 30.01 -76.11
N LEU A 14 59.64 28.99 -76.50
CA LEU A 14 59.22 27.59 -76.50
C LEU A 14 58.81 27.22 -75.07
N THR A 15 57.51 27.25 -74.78
CA THR A 15 56.95 26.74 -73.55
C THR A 15 57.17 25.23 -73.53
N SER A 16 58.06 24.79 -72.66
CA SER A 16 58.40 23.38 -72.42
C SER A 16 57.14 22.52 -72.18
N PRO A 17 56.97 21.38 -72.88
CA PRO A 17 55.81 20.49 -72.75
C PRO A 17 55.68 19.81 -71.38
N HIS A 18 56.64 20.04 -70.47
CA HIS A 18 56.70 19.40 -69.17
C HIS A 18 55.80 20.04 -68.11
N SER A 19 55.32 21.28 -68.31
CA SER A 19 54.44 21.99 -67.37
C SER A 19 52.99 21.49 -67.44
N ASP A 20 52.47 21.19 -68.63
CA ASP A 20 51.06 20.84 -68.81
C ASP A 20 50.71 19.49 -68.17
N VAL A 21 51.59 18.50 -68.29
CA VAL A 21 51.41 17.19 -67.66
C VAL A 21 51.46 17.26 -66.12
N ARG A 22 52.22 18.21 -65.56
CA ARG A 22 52.28 18.44 -64.11
C ARG A 22 51.02 19.12 -63.62
N VAL A 23 50.54 20.14 -64.34
CA VAL A 23 49.30 20.85 -64.01
C VAL A 23 48.10 19.90 -64.07
N TRP A 24 47.98 19.07 -65.12
CA TRP A 24 46.90 18.07 -65.22
C TRP A 24 46.96 17.01 -64.11
N ARG A 25 48.16 16.57 -63.71
CA ARG A 25 48.33 15.65 -62.58
C ARG A 25 47.92 16.29 -61.26
N LEU A 26 48.27 17.56 -61.03
CA LEU A 26 47.88 18.28 -59.82
C LEU A 26 46.36 18.51 -59.75
N ILE A 27 45.72 18.83 -60.87
CA ILE A 27 44.25 18.96 -60.95
C ILE A 27 43.57 17.61 -60.70
N SER A 28 44.08 16.53 -61.29
CA SER A 28 43.53 15.19 -61.08
C SER A 28 43.71 14.71 -59.63
N LEU A 29 44.84 14.97 -59.00
CA LEU A 29 45.05 14.62 -57.59
C LEU A 29 44.16 15.42 -56.64
N SER A 30 43.98 16.72 -56.92
CA SER A 30 43.09 17.59 -56.16
C SER A 30 41.63 17.10 -56.22
N THR A 31 41.14 16.77 -57.41
CA THR A 31 39.77 16.24 -57.59
C THR A 31 39.57 14.90 -56.88
N ILE A 32 40.52 13.97 -56.96
CA ILE A 32 40.46 12.69 -56.24
C ILE A 32 40.42 12.91 -54.72
N LEU A 33 41.24 13.82 -54.19
CA LEU A 33 41.25 14.15 -52.76
C LEU A 33 39.90 14.70 -52.30
N THR A 34 39.27 15.58 -53.10
CA THR A 34 37.95 16.14 -52.76
C THR A 34 36.86 15.08 -52.75
N VAL A 35 36.88 14.12 -53.68
CA VAL A 35 35.92 13.01 -53.73
C VAL A 35 36.09 12.08 -52.53
N ILE A 36 37.33 11.76 -52.15
CA ILE A 36 37.62 10.96 -50.96
C ILE A 36 37.13 11.67 -49.70
N ALA A 37 37.42 12.97 -49.56
CA ALA A 37 36.96 13.76 -48.42
C ALA A 37 35.43 13.78 -48.34
N LEU A 38 34.73 13.95 -49.48
CA LEU A 38 33.27 13.92 -49.53
C LEU A 38 32.71 12.54 -49.15
N CYS A 39 33.29 11.45 -49.66
CA CYS A 39 32.93 10.08 -49.28
C CYS A 39 33.12 9.83 -47.78
N LEU A 40 34.22 10.31 -47.19
CA LEU A 40 34.48 10.17 -45.77
C LEU A 40 33.47 10.96 -44.92
N ILE A 41 33.11 12.17 -45.34
CA ILE A 41 32.07 12.97 -44.67
C ILE A 41 30.74 12.25 -44.71
N ILE A 42 30.35 11.69 -45.85
CA ILE A 42 29.11 10.93 -46.00
C ILE A 42 29.14 9.71 -45.09
N ILE A 43 30.19 8.88 -45.15
CA ILE A 43 30.31 7.67 -44.31
C ILE A 43 30.25 8.04 -42.83
N PHE A 44 30.99 9.07 -42.39
CA PHE A 44 31.00 9.50 -41.00
C PHE A 44 29.65 10.05 -40.55
N HIS A 45 28.92 10.75 -41.43
CA HIS A 45 27.58 11.25 -41.17
C HIS A 45 26.57 10.10 -40.98
N TRP A 46 26.61 9.09 -41.86
CA TRP A 46 25.76 7.90 -41.73
C TRP A 46 26.12 7.04 -40.51
N LEU A 47 27.40 6.93 -40.18
CA LEU A 47 27.87 6.23 -38.98
C LEU A 47 27.43 6.94 -37.70
N GLY A 48 27.54 8.28 -37.68
CA GLY A 48 27.06 9.12 -36.59
C GLY A 48 25.54 9.06 -36.44
N PHE A 49 24.80 9.07 -37.54
CA PHE A 49 23.35 8.90 -37.53
C PHE A 49 22.95 7.53 -36.99
N GLY A 50 23.65 6.46 -37.38
CA GLY A 50 23.46 5.12 -36.84
C GLY A 50 23.71 5.05 -35.34
N LEU A 51 24.75 5.72 -34.84
CA LEU A 51 25.04 5.79 -33.40
C LEU A 51 23.95 6.54 -32.63
N VAL A 52 23.51 7.71 -33.13
CA VAL A 52 22.43 8.48 -32.51
C VAL A 52 21.12 7.69 -32.50
N LEU A 53 20.79 6.99 -33.59
CA LEU A 53 19.63 6.12 -33.67
C LEU A 53 19.71 4.96 -32.68
N ALA A 54 20.87 4.29 -32.58
CA ALA A 54 21.09 3.22 -31.61
C ALA A 54 20.94 3.71 -30.16
N CYS A 55 21.53 4.86 -29.84
CA CYS A 55 21.37 5.50 -28.53
C CYS A 55 19.90 5.86 -28.25
N ALA A 56 19.17 6.37 -29.24
CA ALA A 56 17.74 6.68 -29.10
C ALA A 56 16.90 5.41 -28.85
N VAL A 57 17.17 4.32 -29.56
CA VAL A 57 16.50 3.03 -29.33
C VAL A 57 16.79 2.51 -27.93
N VAL A 58 18.05 2.51 -27.51
CA VAL A 58 18.44 2.09 -26.15
C VAL A 58 17.76 2.98 -25.10
N ALA A 59 17.73 4.30 -25.28
CA ALA A 59 17.05 5.22 -24.37
C ALA A 59 15.55 4.94 -24.28
N ILE A 60 14.88 4.66 -25.40
CA ILE A 60 13.46 4.28 -25.43
C ILE A 60 13.24 2.95 -24.71
N VAL A 61 14.09 1.95 -24.94
CA VAL A 61 13.99 0.65 -24.28
C VAL A 61 14.18 0.80 -22.77
N ILE A 62 15.22 1.52 -22.33
CA ILE A 62 15.47 1.78 -20.91
C ILE A 62 14.26 2.48 -20.28
N ALA A 63 13.74 3.54 -20.90
CA ALA A 63 12.59 4.28 -20.39
C ALA A 63 11.31 3.42 -20.31
N ARG A 64 11.11 2.51 -21.26
CA ARG A 64 9.98 1.55 -21.26
C ARG A 64 10.13 0.49 -20.18
N THR A 65 11.35 -0.03 -19.96
CA THR A 65 11.60 -1.04 -18.94
C THR A 65 11.58 -0.45 -17.53
N SER A 66 12.08 0.78 -17.36
CA SER A 66 12.13 1.46 -16.07
C SER A 66 10.74 1.87 -15.58
N THR A 67 9.85 2.27 -16.49
CA THR A 67 8.45 2.59 -16.16
C THR A 67 7.71 1.33 -15.71
N PHE A 68 7.86 0.22 -16.44
CA PHE A 68 7.26 -1.06 -16.04
C PHE A 68 7.77 -1.57 -14.68
N SER A 69 9.08 -1.43 -14.40
CA SER A 69 9.61 -1.79 -13.08
C SER A 69 9.14 -0.85 -11.97
N ALA A 70 9.01 0.45 -12.26
CA ALA A 70 8.53 1.44 -11.28
C ALA A 70 7.06 1.22 -10.91
N GLU A 71 6.20 0.92 -11.89
CA GLU A 71 4.80 0.60 -11.63
C GLU A 71 4.65 -0.67 -10.79
N GLN A 72 5.41 -1.73 -11.08
CA GLN A 72 5.40 -2.93 -10.24
C GLN A 72 5.86 -2.66 -8.80
N GLU A 73 6.91 -1.86 -8.64
CA GLU A 73 7.41 -1.51 -7.32
C GLU A 73 6.39 -0.69 -6.52
N GLN A 74 5.70 0.24 -7.18
CA GLN A 74 4.64 1.01 -6.57
C GLN A 74 3.51 0.10 -6.05
N VAL A 75 3.07 -0.88 -6.85
CA VAL A 75 2.02 -1.83 -6.42
C VAL A 75 2.51 -2.70 -5.25
N ARG A 76 3.78 -3.14 -5.26
CA ARG A 76 4.35 -3.89 -4.12
C ARG A 76 4.34 -3.08 -2.83
N GLN A 77 4.70 -1.80 -2.90
CA GLN A 77 4.63 -0.90 -1.74
C GLN A 77 3.20 -0.72 -1.24
N SER A 78 2.22 -0.65 -2.15
CA SER A 78 0.80 -0.62 -1.76
C SER A 78 0.38 -1.91 -1.06
N ILE A 79 0.82 -3.08 -1.56
CA ILE A 79 0.54 -4.37 -0.90
C ILE A 79 1.14 -4.41 0.50
N GLU A 80 2.39 -3.96 0.66
CA GLU A 80 3.07 -3.90 1.95
C GLU A 80 2.32 -3.01 2.94
N LEU A 81 1.83 -1.85 2.48
CA LEU A 81 1.04 -0.95 3.32
C LEU A 81 -0.27 -1.60 3.78
N SER A 82 -1.02 -2.23 2.87
CA SER A 82 -2.27 -2.91 3.21
C SER A 82 -2.04 -4.15 4.08
N ALA A 83 -0.92 -4.84 3.90
CA ALA A 83 -0.50 -5.94 4.78
C ALA A 83 -0.17 -5.43 6.19
N ALA A 84 0.45 -4.24 6.30
CA ALA A 84 0.71 -3.61 7.60
C ALA A 84 -0.59 -3.29 8.34
N ASP A 85 -1.67 -2.94 7.65
CA ASP A 85 -2.99 -2.75 8.27
C ASP A 85 -3.53 -4.06 8.87
N ILE A 86 -3.36 -5.20 8.17
CA ILE A 86 -3.72 -6.53 8.72
C ILE A 86 -2.90 -6.82 9.98
N THR A 87 -1.58 -6.69 9.89
CA THR A 87 -0.66 -6.94 11.01
C THR A 87 -0.98 -6.05 12.20
N ALA A 88 -1.33 -4.78 11.99
CA ALA A 88 -1.70 -3.87 13.06
C ALA A 88 -2.94 -4.32 13.85
N VAL A 89 -3.90 -4.99 13.22
CA VAL A 89 -5.08 -5.56 13.91
C VAL A 89 -4.70 -6.83 14.66
N LEU A 90 -3.86 -7.69 14.07
CA LEU A 90 -3.36 -8.89 14.73
C LEU A 90 -2.52 -8.53 15.97
N ASP A 91 -1.68 -7.49 15.88
CA ASP A 91 -0.89 -6.96 17.00
C ASP A 91 -1.77 -6.39 18.10
N GLN A 92 -2.85 -5.67 17.74
CA GLN A 92 -3.84 -5.19 18.72
C GLN A 92 -4.50 -6.34 19.46
N TRP A 93 -4.84 -7.42 18.76
CA TRP A 93 -5.40 -8.62 19.35
C TRP A 93 -4.41 -9.34 20.25
N GLU A 94 -3.14 -9.44 19.84
CA GLU A 94 -2.08 -10.02 20.67
C GLU A 94 -1.85 -9.18 21.94
N ALA A 95 -1.78 -7.86 21.81
CA ALA A 95 -1.65 -6.93 22.93
C ALA A 95 -2.87 -7.02 23.87
N PHE A 96 -4.07 -7.21 23.34
CA PHE A 96 -5.28 -7.43 24.13
C PHE A 96 -5.19 -8.73 24.95
N GLN A 97 -4.76 -9.84 24.34
CA GLN A 97 -4.63 -11.13 25.01
C GLN A 97 -3.49 -11.18 26.02
N ASN A 98 -2.31 -10.70 25.64
CA ASN A 98 -1.05 -10.92 26.37
C ASN A 98 -0.53 -9.67 27.08
N GLY A 99 -1.10 -8.49 26.81
CA GLY A 99 -0.65 -7.23 27.39
C GLY A 99 -0.75 -7.22 28.91
N THR A 100 0.32 -6.74 29.56
CA THR A 100 0.42 -6.67 31.02
C THR A 100 0.30 -5.24 31.56
N SER A 101 0.07 -4.25 30.70
CA SER A 101 -0.15 -2.87 31.11
C SER A 101 -1.49 -2.72 31.85
N ALA A 102 -1.61 -1.71 32.71
CA ALA A 102 -2.86 -1.44 33.43
C ALA A 102 -4.04 -1.19 32.46
N GLU A 103 -3.76 -0.53 31.33
CA GLU A 103 -4.73 -0.31 30.26
C GLU A 103 -5.15 -1.64 29.60
N ALA A 104 -4.20 -2.53 29.27
CA ALA A 104 -4.51 -3.82 28.66
C ALA A 104 -5.34 -4.72 29.60
N VAL A 105 -5.04 -4.73 30.91
CA VAL A 105 -5.81 -5.49 31.90
C VAL A 105 -7.24 -4.94 32.01
N THR A 106 -7.39 -3.62 32.03
CA THR A 106 -8.71 -2.97 32.07
C THR A 106 -9.49 -3.26 30.78
N ASP A 107 -8.83 -3.18 29.63
CA ASP A 107 -9.43 -3.46 28.34
C ASP A 107 -9.93 -4.90 28.24
N ARG A 108 -9.10 -5.85 28.69
CA ARG A 108 -9.45 -7.27 28.79
C ARG A 108 -10.62 -7.52 29.72
N SER A 109 -10.70 -6.81 30.85
CA SER A 109 -11.84 -6.93 31.75
C SER A 109 -13.13 -6.33 31.19
N THR A 110 -13.04 -5.35 30.28
CA THR A 110 -14.20 -4.67 29.68
C THR A 110 -14.75 -5.41 28.46
N HIS A 111 -13.91 -6.22 27.81
CA HIS A 111 -14.27 -7.01 26.63
C HIS A 111 -14.02 -8.51 26.88
N SER A 112 -14.28 -8.95 28.11
CA SER A 112 -13.93 -10.31 28.57
C SER A 112 -14.60 -11.41 27.73
N VAL A 113 -15.78 -11.10 27.21
CA VAL A 113 -16.60 -11.92 26.29
C VAL A 113 -15.83 -12.36 25.04
N LEU A 114 -14.85 -11.57 24.56
CA LEU A 114 -14.03 -11.93 23.39
C LEU A 114 -13.05 -13.07 23.66
N LEU A 115 -12.75 -13.35 24.93
CA LEU A 115 -11.86 -14.44 25.34
C LEU A 115 -12.63 -15.67 25.83
N ASP A 116 -13.94 -15.55 26.04
CA ASP A 116 -14.76 -16.61 26.58
C ASP A 116 -15.18 -17.59 25.47
N GLU A 117 -14.78 -18.86 25.63
CA GLU A 117 -15.16 -19.96 24.73
C GLU A 117 -16.68 -20.13 24.65
N SER A 118 -17.42 -19.77 25.70
CA SER A 118 -18.89 -19.89 25.75
C SER A 118 -19.60 -18.98 24.74
N HIS A 119 -18.93 -17.89 24.32
CA HIS A 119 -19.48 -16.90 23.40
C HIS A 119 -19.02 -17.10 21.95
N GLN A 120 -18.21 -18.12 21.65
CA GLN A 120 -17.74 -18.42 20.29
C GLN A 120 -18.85 -18.84 19.32
N GLU A 121 -19.99 -19.32 19.83
CA GLU A 121 -21.18 -19.62 19.01
C GLU A 121 -21.89 -18.34 18.51
N ASN A 122 -21.58 -17.18 19.10
CA ASN A 122 -22.12 -15.92 18.62
C ASN A 122 -21.55 -15.61 17.22
N PRO A 123 -22.39 -15.28 16.22
CA PRO A 123 -21.95 -15.06 14.85
C PRO A 123 -20.93 -13.93 14.70
N ILE A 124 -21.00 -12.88 15.54
CA ILE A 124 -20.09 -11.73 15.50
C ILE A 124 -18.70 -12.14 15.99
N ILE A 125 -18.62 -12.80 17.15
CA ILE A 125 -17.36 -13.25 17.74
C ILE A 125 -16.73 -14.34 16.88
N SER A 126 -17.53 -15.31 16.41
CA SER A 126 -17.09 -16.35 15.47
C SER A 126 -16.51 -15.77 14.18
N ARG A 127 -17.14 -14.72 13.62
CA ARG A 127 -16.67 -14.04 12.42
C ARG A 127 -15.28 -13.43 12.63
N PHE A 128 -15.07 -12.72 13.73
CA PHE A 128 -13.76 -12.16 14.07
C PHE A 128 -12.69 -13.24 14.20
N HIS A 129 -12.93 -14.32 14.94
CA HIS A 129 -11.92 -15.39 15.08
C HIS A 129 -11.60 -16.08 13.76
N LYS A 130 -12.60 -16.29 12.89
CA LYS A 130 -12.38 -16.85 11.54
C LYS A 130 -11.57 -15.90 10.67
N ALA A 131 -11.94 -14.62 10.63
CA ALA A 131 -11.21 -13.60 9.88
C ALA A 131 -9.76 -13.52 10.36
N ARG A 132 -9.53 -13.49 11.68
CA ARG A 132 -8.19 -13.49 12.27
C ARG A 132 -7.32 -14.66 11.80
N VAL A 133 -7.82 -15.90 11.94
CA VAL A 133 -7.06 -17.09 11.53
C VAL A 133 -6.79 -17.09 10.03
N SER A 134 -7.77 -16.67 9.22
CA SER A 134 -7.60 -16.54 7.78
C SER A 134 -6.55 -15.48 7.42
N SER A 135 -6.53 -14.35 8.11
CA SER A 135 -5.56 -13.28 7.93
C SER A 135 -4.15 -13.67 8.34
N GLU A 136 -3.99 -14.41 9.44
CA GLU A 136 -2.69 -14.95 9.87
C GLU A 136 -2.08 -15.86 8.80
N LEU A 137 -2.86 -16.83 8.30
CA LEU A 137 -2.42 -17.72 7.22
C LEU A 137 -2.13 -16.97 5.92
N PHE A 138 -2.90 -15.94 5.62
CA PHE A 138 -2.71 -15.12 4.43
C PHE A 138 -1.40 -14.33 4.47
N ILE A 139 -1.10 -13.68 5.61
CA ILE A 139 0.15 -12.92 5.79
C ILE A 139 1.37 -13.83 5.71
N ASP A 140 1.31 -15.01 6.32
CA ASP A 140 2.40 -16.00 6.25
C ASP A 140 2.73 -16.41 4.80
N ASP A 141 1.73 -16.47 3.91
CA ASP A 141 1.92 -16.84 2.49
C ASP A 141 2.18 -15.62 1.56
N LEU A 142 1.80 -14.41 2.00
CA LEU A 142 1.78 -13.20 1.17
C LEU A 142 3.15 -12.87 0.56
N GLU A 143 4.22 -12.94 1.35
CA GLU A 143 5.59 -12.66 0.86
C GLU A 143 5.97 -13.61 -0.29
N GLY A 144 5.62 -14.89 -0.16
CA GLY A 144 5.84 -15.90 -1.18
C GLY A 144 5.07 -15.58 -2.46
N VAL A 145 3.78 -15.24 -2.33
CA VAL A 145 2.90 -14.93 -3.46
C VAL A 145 3.34 -13.65 -4.19
N VAL A 146 3.69 -12.58 -3.45
CA VAL A 146 4.18 -11.31 -4.01
C VAL A 146 5.50 -11.49 -4.76
N THR A 147 6.41 -12.32 -4.22
CA THR A 147 7.71 -12.60 -4.85
C THR A 147 7.55 -13.36 -6.17
N HIS A 148 6.56 -14.26 -6.27
CA HIS A 148 6.31 -15.03 -7.48
C HIS A 148 5.47 -14.29 -8.54
N ALA A 149 4.89 -13.13 -8.21
CA ALA A 149 4.08 -12.34 -9.13
C ALA A 149 4.96 -11.66 -10.21
N ARG A 150 4.82 -12.13 -11.46
CA ARG A 150 5.62 -11.66 -12.62
C ARG A 150 4.98 -10.55 -13.44
N THR A 151 3.69 -10.28 -13.22
CA THR A 151 2.91 -9.32 -13.99
C THR A 151 2.23 -8.32 -13.07
N ILE A 152 2.09 -7.08 -13.54
CA ILE A 152 1.41 -6.02 -12.79
C ILE A 152 -0.03 -6.40 -12.44
N HIS A 153 -0.76 -7.05 -13.36
CA HIS A 153 -2.12 -7.50 -13.11
C HIS A 153 -2.22 -8.53 -11.98
N MET A 154 -1.22 -9.41 -11.84
CA MET A 154 -1.16 -10.35 -10.72
C MET A 154 -0.92 -9.60 -9.40
N LEU A 155 -0.02 -8.60 -9.39
CA LEU A 155 0.21 -7.75 -8.23
C LEU A 155 -1.04 -6.95 -7.84
N GLU A 156 -1.76 -6.39 -8.81
CA GLU A 156 -3.03 -5.69 -8.57
C GLU A 156 -4.10 -6.61 -7.98
N HIS A 157 -4.17 -7.86 -8.47
CA HIS A 157 -5.09 -8.85 -7.91
C HIS A 157 -4.72 -9.19 -6.47
N ILE A 158 -3.43 -9.39 -6.17
CA ILE A 158 -2.94 -9.61 -4.81
C ILE A 158 -3.29 -8.41 -3.92
N LEU A 159 -3.02 -7.18 -4.39
CA LEU A 159 -3.37 -5.95 -3.68
C LEU A 159 -4.86 -5.91 -3.33
N SER A 160 -5.73 -6.16 -4.30
CA SER A 160 -7.19 -6.15 -4.05
C SER A 160 -7.63 -7.20 -3.03
N ALA A 161 -6.98 -8.37 -3.02
CA ALA A 161 -7.25 -9.41 -2.04
C ALA A 161 -6.75 -9.01 -0.64
N THR A 162 -5.55 -8.42 -0.56
CA THR A 162 -4.99 -7.89 0.70
C THR A 162 -5.88 -6.77 1.27
N ASP A 163 -6.33 -5.83 0.44
CA ASP A 163 -7.21 -4.74 0.84
C ASP A 163 -8.55 -5.26 1.41
N GLU A 164 -9.14 -6.25 0.73
CA GLU A 164 -10.40 -6.86 1.16
C GLU A 164 -10.23 -7.62 2.49
N MET A 165 -9.13 -8.38 2.63
CA MET A 165 -8.79 -9.08 3.87
C MET A 165 -8.55 -8.10 5.03
N ALA A 166 -7.84 -7.00 4.79
CA ALA A 166 -7.61 -5.94 5.77
C ALA A 166 -8.93 -5.32 6.24
N ARG A 167 -9.81 -4.99 5.29
CA ARG A 167 -11.13 -4.43 5.56
C ARG A 167 -12.00 -5.40 6.36
N GLU A 168 -12.08 -6.66 5.94
CA GLU A 168 -12.90 -7.67 6.61
C GLU A 168 -12.44 -7.90 8.07
N LEU A 169 -11.13 -8.02 8.28
CA LEU A 169 -10.56 -8.21 9.62
C LEU A 169 -10.83 -6.99 10.51
N GLN A 170 -10.60 -5.79 10.00
CA GLN A 170 -10.83 -4.54 10.75
C GLN A 170 -12.31 -4.36 11.12
N GLU A 171 -13.22 -4.60 10.18
CA GLU A 171 -14.66 -4.54 10.43
C GLU A 171 -15.08 -5.56 11.50
N ALA A 172 -14.63 -6.80 11.36
CA ALA A 172 -14.96 -7.86 12.32
C ALA A 172 -14.39 -7.55 13.72
N TRP A 173 -13.20 -6.95 13.81
CA TRP A 173 -12.60 -6.54 15.08
C TRP A 173 -13.42 -5.45 15.78
N VAL A 174 -13.78 -4.39 15.06
CA VAL A 174 -14.59 -3.29 15.60
C VAL A 174 -15.97 -3.78 16.02
N GLU A 175 -16.62 -4.60 15.19
CA GLU A 175 -17.95 -5.16 15.47
C GLU A 175 -17.91 -6.05 16.72
N ALA A 176 -16.90 -6.91 16.85
CA ALA A 176 -16.72 -7.78 18.01
C ALA A 176 -16.52 -6.98 19.29
N ARG A 177 -15.69 -5.93 19.28
CA ARG A 177 -15.49 -5.06 20.44
C ARG A 177 -16.74 -4.27 20.82
N GLN A 178 -17.48 -3.76 19.83
CA GLN A 178 -18.77 -3.11 20.08
C GLN A 178 -19.74 -4.07 20.75
N TYR A 179 -19.87 -5.29 20.25
CA TYR A 179 -20.71 -6.32 20.86
C TYR A 179 -20.28 -6.63 22.30
N ALA A 180 -18.97 -6.87 22.51
CA ALA A 180 -18.45 -7.14 23.84
C ALA A 180 -18.74 -5.99 24.82
N SER A 181 -18.55 -4.74 24.40
CA SER A 181 -18.87 -3.57 25.25
C SER A 181 -20.37 -3.46 25.59
N GLN A 182 -21.27 -3.91 24.72
CA GLN A 182 -22.71 -3.91 24.98
C GLN A 182 -23.13 -5.01 25.95
N VAL A 183 -22.48 -6.18 25.87
CA VAL A 183 -22.75 -7.32 26.74
C VAL A 183 -22.15 -7.11 28.13
N ASP A 184 -20.92 -6.60 28.20
CA ASP A 184 -20.22 -6.31 29.46
C ASP A 184 -20.67 -4.99 30.11
N SER A 185 -21.36 -4.11 29.37
CA SER A 185 -22.00 -2.94 29.98
C SER A 185 -23.01 -3.43 31.02
N PRO A 186 -22.82 -3.12 32.31
CA PRO A 186 -23.90 -3.28 33.26
C PRO A 186 -24.93 -2.23 32.85
N VAL A 187 -25.89 -2.61 32.01
CA VAL A 187 -27.19 -1.94 32.02
C VAL A 187 -27.58 -1.96 33.48
N VAL A 188 -27.50 -0.78 34.09
CA VAL A 188 -27.87 -0.48 35.46
C VAL A 188 -29.29 -0.98 35.63
N ARG A 189 -29.46 -2.27 35.97
CA ARG A 189 -30.65 -2.78 36.61
C ARG A 189 -30.57 -2.20 38.02
N LEU A 190 -31.07 -0.97 38.14
CA LEU A 190 -31.48 -0.42 39.42
C LEU A 190 -32.18 -1.54 40.19
N PRO A 191 -31.82 -1.79 41.46
CA PRO A 191 -32.54 -2.78 42.23
C PRO A 191 -34.01 -2.38 42.22
N GLU A 192 -34.87 -3.32 41.84
CA GLU A 192 -36.32 -3.20 41.97
C GLU A 192 -36.67 -3.19 43.47
N ASN A 193 -36.33 -2.10 44.14
CA ASN A 193 -36.81 -1.76 45.46
C ASN A 193 -38.07 -0.92 45.29
N GLN A 194 -39.15 -1.60 44.89
CA GLN A 194 -40.50 -1.06 44.99
C GLN A 194 -41.40 -2.01 45.79
N LYS A 195 -40.97 -2.33 47.02
CA LYS A 195 -41.90 -2.44 48.15
C LYS A 195 -41.57 -1.34 49.14
N ARG A 196 -41.98 -0.13 48.77
CA ARG A 196 -42.06 1.02 49.66
C ARG A 196 -42.98 0.62 50.83
N THR A 197 -42.37 0.40 51.98
CA THR A 197 -43.01 0.32 53.28
C THR A 197 -43.89 1.56 53.50
N SER A 198 -45.18 1.33 53.76
CA SER A 198 -46.10 2.40 54.20
C SER A 198 -45.67 2.97 55.55
N PRO A 199 -45.94 4.26 55.82
CA PRO A 199 -45.36 4.99 56.94
C PRO A 199 -46.06 4.67 58.27
N SER A 200 -45.24 4.47 59.29
CA SER A 200 -45.59 4.56 60.71
C SER A 200 -46.49 5.77 61.00
N THR A 201 -47.76 5.51 61.30
CA THR A 201 -48.68 6.51 61.86
C THR A 201 -48.73 6.29 63.37
N TYR A 202 -48.05 7.16 64.11
CA TYR A 202 -48.27 7.31 65.54
C TYR A 202 -49.69 7.87 65.76
N GLY A 203 -50.57 7.07 66.35
CA GLY A 203 -51.93 7.44 66.72
C GLY A 203 -52.21 7.03 68.16
N TRP A 204 -52.05 7.97 69.07
CA TRP A 204 -52.48 7.91 70.47
C TRP A 204 -54.02 7.87 70.53
N THR A 205 -54.64 6.90 71.20
CA THR A 205 -56.05 6.99 71.64
C THR A 205 -56.24 6.38 73.04
N PRO A 206 -56.96 7.06 73.95
CA PRO A 206 -57.21 6.60 75.31
C PRO A 206 -58.55 5.84 75.44
N GLY A 207 -58.57 4.83 76.31
CA GLY A 207 -59.71 4.43 77.16
C GLY A 207 -61.03 3.95 76.52
N ALA A 208 -61.32 2.66 76.64
CA ALA A 208 -62.62 2.07 77.05
C ALA A 208 -62.49 0.53 77.01
N SER A 209 -62.33 -0.14 78.15
CA SER A 209 -63.41 -0.81 78.89
C SER A 209 -64.27 -1.78 78.06
N SER A 210 -64.04 -3.07 78.22
CA SER A 210 -65.13 -4.02 78.48
C SER A 210 -64.59 -5.33 79.09
N TYR A 211 -64.93 -5.45 80.37
CA TYR A 211 -65.15 -6.62 81.19
C TYR A 211 -65.50 -7.96 80.50
N ARG A 212 -65.25 -9.03 81.29
CA ARG A 212 -66.02 -10.31 81.42
C ARG A 212 -65.51 -11.47 80.53
N SER A 213 -65.25 -12.69 81.02
CA SER A 213 -65.20 -13.28 82.37
C SER A 213 -64.70 -14.74 82.27
N SER A 214 -64.42 -15.30 83.45
CA SER A 214 -64.71 -16.69 83.87
C SER A 214 -63.77 -17.83 83.45
N PHE A 215 -62.99 -18.24 84.45
CA PHE A 215 -62.54 -19.62 84.74
C PHE A 215 -63.67 -20.66 84.67
N PRO A 216 -63.35 -21.94 84.40
CA PRO A 216 -63.09 -22.94 85.46
C PRO A 216 -61.78 -23.72 85.17
N ARG A 217 -60.93 -24.21 86.10
CA ARG A 217 -61.04 -25.08 87.29
C ARG A 217 -61.58 -26.50 87.01
N ASN A 218 -60.65 -27.47 86.95
CA ASN A 218 -60.70 -28.94 87.21
C ASN A 218 -60.13 -29.75 86.02
N ALA A 219 -59.50 -30.91 86.19
CA ALA A 219 -58.96 -31.66 87.32
C ALA A 219 -58.20 -32.87 86.74
N GLY A 220 -57.16 -33.34 87.44
CA GLY A 220 -56.76 -34.75 87.46
C GLY A 220 -56.09 -35.34 86.21
N ALA A 221 -54.80 -35.62 86.31
CA ALA A 221 -54.26 -36.96 86.53
C ALA A 221 -52.77 -36.85 86.86
#